data_AF-A0A7R8A1Y3-F1
#
_entry.id   AF-A0A7R8A1Y3-F1
#
_cell.length_a   1.000
_cell.length_b   1.000
_cell.length_c   1.000
_cell.angle_alpha   90.00
_cell.angle_beta   90.00
_cell.angle_gamma   90.00
#
_symmetry.space_group_name_H-M   'P 1'
#
loop_
_entity.id
_entity.type
_entity.pdbx_description
1 polymer ?
#
loop_
_entity_poly.entity_id
_entity_poly.type
_entity_poly.pdbx_seq_one_letter_code
_entity_poly.pdbx_strand_id
1 'polypeptide(L)'
;MHQRGLVSIGTWVMIGLVLWTLAWIISEAIPVFNDLLSLITALFASWFTYGLSGIFWLFLNWGRYSSSRRKILLTGLNLLVVVVGGCLCALGLYVSGKSIHDHPKSTSFSCSNNT
;
A
#
# COMPACT_ATOMS: atom_id res chain seq x y z
N MET A 1 8.50 30.58 -13.80
CA MET A 1 9.17 30.21 -15.07
C MET A 1 8.68 28.83 -15.48
N HIS A 2 7.83 28.74 -16.50
CA HIS A 2 7.34 27.47 -17.04
C HIS A 2 8.17 27.13 -18.29
N GLN A 3 9.35 26.53 -18.09
CA GLN A 3 10.01 25.86 -19.21
C GLN A 3 9.20 24.62 -19.52
N ARG A 4 8.49 24.61 -20.65
CA ARG A 4 7.93 23.39 -21.26
C ARG A 4 9.11 22.57 -21.80
N GLY A 5 9.94 22.07 -20.89
CA GLY A 5 11.10 21.28 -21.24
C GLY A 5 10.64 19.89 -21.68
N LEU A 6 11.30 19.34 -22.70
CA LEU A 6 11.16 17.93 -23.07
C LEU A 6 11.31 16.99 -21.86
N VAL A 7 12.04 17.42 -20.83
CA VAL A 7 12.14 16.73 -19.52
C VAL A 7 10.80 16.66 -18.80
N SER A 8 10.00 17.74 -18.77
CA SER A 8 8.67 17.72 -18.13
C SER A 8 7.70 16.79 -18.87
N ILE A 9 7.75 16.79 -20.20
CA ILE A 9 6.90 15.92 -21.03
C ILE A 9 7.38 14.47 -20.91
N GLY A 10 8.69 14.24 -20.97
CA GLY A 10 9.31 12.93 -20.81
C GLY A 10 8.99 12.32 -19.44
N THR A 11 9.11 13.09 -18.35
CA THR A 11 8.72 12.64 -17.01
C THR A 11 7.22 12.33 -16.93
N TRP A 12 6.36 13.17 -17.52
CA TRP A 12 4.92 12.90 -17.52
C TRP A 12 4.56 11.62 -18.29
N VAL A 13 5.13 11.44 -19.48
CA VAL A 13 4.94 10.22 -20.29
C VAL A 13 5.50 8.99 -19.57
N MET A 14 6.69 9.09 -18.97
CA MET A 14 7.29 7.99 -18.20
C MET A 14 6.43 7.57 -17.02
N ILE A 15 5.94 8.53 -16.23
CA ILE A 15 5.05 8.25 -15.10
C ILE A 15 3.75 7.60 -15.61
N GLY A 16 3.17 8.15 -16.68
CA GLY A 16 1.97 7.60 -17.30
C GLY A 16 2.16 6.17 -17.78
N LEU A 17 3.25 5.89 -18.48
CA LEU A 17 3.58 4.55 -18.97
C LEU A 17 3.81 3.56 -17.81
N VAL A 18 4.55 3.96 -16.77
CA VAL A 18 4.79 3.11 -15.59
C VAL A 18 3.47 2.76 -14.90
N LEU A 19 2.61 3.75 -14.65
CA LEU A 19 1.30 3.53 -14.04
C LEU A 19 0.40 2.66 -14.92
N TRP A 20 0.42 2.89 -16.23
CA TRP A 20 -0.35 2.11 -17.19
C TRP A 20 0.10 0.65 -17.23
N THR A 21 1.41 0.39 -17.30
CA THR A 21 1.97 -0.97 -17.27
C THR A 21 1.68 -1.66 -15.94
N LEU A 22 1.81 -0.96 -14.80
CA LEU A 22 1.45 -1.51 -13.49
C LEU A 22 -0.03 -1.89 -13.41
N ALA A 23 -0.93 -1.03 -13.89
CA ALA A 23 -2.36 -1.32 -13.92
C ALA A 23 -2.65 -2.56 -14.79
N TRP A 24 -2.04 -2.66 -15.96
CA TRP A 24 -2.18 -3.82 -16.84
C TRP A 24 -1.74 -5.12 -16.16
N ILE A 25 -0.58 -5.13 -15.49
CA ILE A 25 -0.08 -6.30 -14.74
C ILE A 25 -1.04 -6.70 -13.62
N ILE A 26 -1.54 -5.73 -12.84
CA ILE A 26 -2.43 -6.01 -11.70
C ILE A 26 -3.78 -6.56 -12.19
N SER A 27 -4.32 -6.03 -13.29
CA SER A 27 -5.58 -6.52 -13.87
C SER A 27 -5.49 -7.95 -14.42
N GLU A 28 -4.34 -8.34 -14.98
CA GLU A 28 -4.09 -9.73 -15.42
C GLU A 28 -3.84 -10.70 -14.25
N ALA A 29 -3.21 -10.20 -13.18
CA ALA A 29 -2.88 -11.00 -11.99
C ALA A 29 -4.08 -11.22 -11.04
N ILE A 30 -5.00 -10.25 -10.94
CA ILE A 30 -6.14 -10.28 -10.03
C ILE A 30 -7.43 -10.14 -10.85
N PRO A 31 -8.09 -11.25 -11.24
CA PRO A 31 -9.31 -11.19 -12.07
C PRO A 31 -10.54 -10.66 -11.30
N VAL A 32 -10.46 -10.52 -9.98
CA VAL A 32 -11.55 -10.08 -9.11
C VAL A 32 -11.27 -8.66 -8.60
N PHE A 33 -12.04 -7.68 -9.08
CA PHE A 33 -11.90 -6.26 -8.72
C PHE A 33 -12.06 -5.99 -7.21
N ASN A 34 -12.87 -6.79 -6.51
CA ASN A 34 -13.09 -6.64 -5.07
C ASN A 34 -11.81 -6.89 -4.26
N ASP A 35 -11.02 -7.91 -4.62
CA ASP A 35 -9.76 -8.22 -3.94
C ASP A 35 -8.72 -7.10 -4.14
N LEU A 36 -8.70 -6.49 -5.33
CA LEU A 36 -7.86 -5.33 -5.66
C LEU A 36 -8.25 -4.11 -4.82
N LEU A 37 -9.54 -3.77 -4.75
CA LEU A 37 -10.03 -2.66 -3.91
C LEU A 37 -9.74 -2.90 -2.43
N SER A 38 -9.93 -4.13 -1.95
CA SER A 38 -9.64 -4.49 -0.56
C SER A 38 -8.15 -4.33 -0.24
N LEU A 39 -7.26 -4.74 -1.16
CA LEU A 39 -5.81 -4.58 -1.01
C LEU A 39 -5.39 -3.11 -0.97
N ILE A 40 -5.86 -2.30 -1.92
CA ILE A 40 -5.55 -0.87 -1.97
C ILE A 40 -6.06 -0.17 -0.69
N THR A 41 -7.29 -0.44 -0.28
CA THR A 41 -7.85 0.18 0.92
C THR A 41 -7.09 -0.25 2.17
N ALA A 42 -6.71 -1.53 2.31
CA ALA A 42 -5.90 -2.00 3.44
C ALA A 42 -4.51 -1.35 3.48
N LEU A 43 -3.84 -1.20 2.32
CA LEU A 43 -2.47 -0.67 2.23
C LEU A 43 -2.44 0.85 2.44
N PHE A 44 -3.36 1.59 1.80
CA PHE A 44 -3.40 3.04 1.91
C PHE A 44 -4.08 3.51 3.20
N ALA A 45 -5.20 2.91 3.64
CA ALA A 45 -5.90 3.38 4.83
C ALA A 45 -5.10 3.12 6.11
N SER A 46 -4.43 1.97 6.22
CA SER A 46 -3.62 1.65 7.41
C SER A 46 -2.37 2.54 7.49
N TRP A 47 -1.67 2.71 6.36
CA TRP A 47 -0.41 3.46 6.33
C TRP A 47 -0.62 4.97 6.46
N PHE A 48 -1.65 5.53 5.82
CA PHE A 48 -1.96 6.95 5.95
C PHE A 48 -2.54 7.32 7.32
N THR A 49 -3.45 6.50 7.86
CA THR A 49 -4.14 6.84 9.11
C THR A 49 -3.27 6.57 10.33
N TYR A 50 -2.58 5.43 10.35
CA TYR A 50 -1.85 4.96 11.55
C TYR A 50 -0.33 5.07 11.38
N GLY A 51 0.20 4.80 10.19
CA GLY A 51 1.63 4.88 9.90
C GLY A 51 2.17 6.30 9.98
N LEU A 52 1.64 7.22 9.15
CA LEU A 52 2.13 8.62 9.11
C LEU A 52 1.91 9.36 10.43
N SER A 53 0.73 9.23 11.04
CA SER A 53 0.41 9.90 12.30
C SER A 53 1.32 9.45 13.46
N GLY A 54 1.57 8.13 13.57
CA GLY A 54 2.44 7.58 14.60
C GLY A 54 3.92 7.91 14.39
N ILE A 55 4.40 7.85 13.14
CA ILE A 55 5.79 8.19 12.78
C ILE A 55 6.07 9.68 12.99
N PHE A 56 5.16 10.57 12.60
CA PHE A 56 5.35 12.02 12.80
C PHE A 56 5.47 12.39 14.27
N TRP A 57 4.64 11.79 15.12
CA TRP A 57 4.67 12.06 16.55
C TRP A 57 5.93 11.49 17.22
N LEU A 58 6.37 10.30 16.80
CA LEU A 58 7.66 9.74 17.23
C LEU A 58 8.80 10.66 16.80
N PHE A 59 8.84 11.10 15.55
CA PHE A 59 9.88 12.00 15.05
C PHE A 59 9.88 13.36 15.77
N LEU A 60 8.71 13.93 16.08
CA LEU A 60 8.59 15.23 16.76
C LEU A 60 8.99 15.17 18.24
N ASN A 61 8.90 14.01 18.90
CA ASN A 61 9.29 13.83 20.30
C ASN A 61 10.66 13.14 20.46
N TRP A 62 11.47 13.11 19.39
CA TRP A 62 12.83 12.56 19.38
C TRP A 62 13.71 13.26 20.43
N GLY A 63 14.10 12.53 21.48
CA GLY A 63 14.98 13.01 22.56
C GLY A 63 14.29 13.37 23.89
N ARG A 64 12.96 13.32 24.00
CA ARG A 64 12.23 13.60 25.27
C ARG A 64 11.19 12.55 25.68
N TYR A 65 11.31 11.32 25.14
CA TYR A 65 10.37 10.22 25.42
C TYR A 65 10.19 9.91 26.92
N SER A 66 11.23 10.12 27.74
CA SER A 66 11.26 9.73 29.15
C SER A 66 11.07 10.88 30.16
N SER A 67 10.71 12.09 29.73
CA SER A 67 10.63 13.24 30.65
C SER A 67 9.40 13.24 31.58
N SER A 68 8.38 12.42 31.29
CA SER A 68 7.17 12.27 32.11
C SER A 68 6.48 10.93 31.83
N ARG A 69 5.96 10.23 32.86
CA ARG A 69 5.22 8.96 32.71
C ARG A 69 4.05 9.07 31.72
N ARG A 70 3.43 10.24 31.63
CA ARG A 70 2.34 10.52 30.68
C ARG A 70 2.84 10.51 29.22
N LYS A 71 4.05 10.99 28.96
CA LYS A 71 4.66 10.95 27.61
C LYS A 71 5.11 9.55 27.22
N ILE A 72 5.54 8.73 28.18
CA ILE A 72 5.85 7.31 27.93
C ILE A 72 4.57 6.54 27.54
N LEU A 73 3.46 6.75 28.27
CA LEU A 73 2.17 6.17 27.91
C LEU A 73 1.68 6.63 26.53
N LEU A 74 1.80 7.92 26.20
CA LEU A 74 1.47 8.41 24.85
C LEU A 74 2.38 7.80 23.77
N THR A 75 3.66 7.56 24.07
CA THR A 75 4.60 6.92 23.13
C THR A 75 4.22 5.47 22.88
N GLY A 76 3.88 4.72 23.94
CA GLY A 76 3.40 3.35 23.82
C GLY A 76 2.08 3.25 23.04
N LEU A 77 1.15 4.17 23.28
CA LEU A 77 -0.13 4.20 22.56
C LEU A 77 0.08 4.50 21.06
N ASN A 78 0.96 5.44 20.72
CA ASN A 78 1.24 5.74 19.33
C ASN A 78 1.99 4.61 18.61
N LEU A 79 2.90 3.94 19.32
CA LEU A 79 3.55 2.73 18.82
C LEU A 79 2.52 1.62 18.55
N LEU A 80 1.58 1.41 19.48
CA LEU A 80 0.50 0.43 19.32
C LEU A 80 -0.34 0.74 18.08
N VAL A 81 -0.68 2.01 17.85
CA VAL A 81 -1.40 2.44 16.66
C VAL A 81 -0.63 2.10 15.37
N VAL A 82 0.67 2.34 15.32
CA VAL A 82 1.52 1.95 14.17
C VAL A 82 1.53 0.43 13.98
N VAL A 83 1.64 -0.34 15.07
CA VAL A 83 1.61 -1.81 15.03
C VAL A 83 0.27 -2.32 14.52
N VAL A 84 -0.85 -1.78 15.00
CA VAL A 84 -2.20 -2.13 14.52
C VAL A 84 -2.35 -1.78 13.04
N GLY A 85 -1.84 -0.64 12.58
CA GLY A 85 -1.77 -0.30 11.17
C GLY A 85 -0.99 -1.33 10.35
N GLY A 86 0.19 -1.74 10.83
CA GLY A 86 1.00 -2.79 10.21
C GLY A 86 0.26 -4.14 10.15
N CYS A 87 -0.39 -4.54 11.24
CA CYS A 87 -1.19 -5.78 11.30
C CYS A 87 -2.35 -5.75 10.31
N LEU A 88 -3.08 -4.64 10.21
CA LEU A 88 -4.16 -4.47 9.24
C LEU A 88 -3.65 -4.56 7.80
N CYS A 89 -2.49 -3.98 7.51
CA CYS A 89 -1.84 -4.09 6.20
C CYS A 89 -1.45 -5.54 5.89
N ALA A 90 -0.84 -6.25 6.85
CA ALA A 90 -0.40 -7.64 6.68
C ALA A 90 -1.59 -8.60 6.48
N LEU A 91 -2.64 -8.45 7.29
CA LEU A 91 -3.87 -9.23 7.16
C LEU A 91 -4.59 -8.93 5.85
N GLY A 92 -4.66 -7.65 5.45
CA GLY A 92 -5.24 -7.26 4.16
C GLY A 92 -4.49 -7.86 2.97
N LEU A 93 -3.16 -7.80 2.98
CA LEU A 93 -2.33 -8.43 1.95
C LEU A 93 -2.48 -9.95 1.95
N TYR A 94 -2.58 -10.57 3.13
CA TYR A 94 -2.77 -12.01 3.27
C TYR A 94 -4.11 -12.48 2.68
N VAL A 95 -5.21 -11.80 2.98
CA VAL A 95 -6.55 -12.14 2.45
C VAL A 95 -6.56 -12.03 0.93
N SER A 96 -6.06 -10.92 0.38
CA SER A 96 -5.98 -10.74 -1.07
C SER A 96 -5.06 -11.78 -1.72
N GLY A 97 -3.91 -12.09 -1.12
CA GLY A 97 -2.99 -13.12 -1.60
C GLY A 97 -3.58 -14.53 -1.56
N LYS A 98 -4.35 -14.84 -0.51
CA LYS A 98 -5.05 -16.12 -0.37
C LYS A 98 -6.17 -16.27 -1.39
N SER A 99 -6.95 -15.21 -1.66
CA SER A 99 -7.94 -15.21 -2.76
C SER A 99 -7.29 -15.52 -4.11
N ILE A 100 -6.08 -15.01 -4.37
CA ILE A 100 -5.34 -15.30 -5.61
C ILE A 100 -4.84 -16.75 -5.62
N HIS A 101 -4.35 -17.27 -4.49
CA HIS A 101 -3.81 -18.63 -4.39
C HIS A 101 -4.90 -19.72 -4.41
N ASP A 102 -6.05 -19.47 -3.77
CA ASP A 102 -7.19 -20.41 -3.72
C ASP A 102 -7.95 -20.49 -5.07
N HIS A 103 -7.62 -19.62 -6.04
CA HIS A 103 -7.99 -19.77 -7.45
C HIS A 103 -6.81 -20.27 -8.32
N PRO A 104 -6.27 -21.49 -8.13
CA PRO A 104 -5.32 -22.05 -9.07
C PRO A 104 -6.12 -22.58 -10.26
N LYS A 105 -6.49 -21.68 -11.17
CA LYS A 105 -6.88 -22.07 -12.51
C LYS A 105 -5.84 -21.44 -13.41
N SER A 106 -4.98 -22.31 -13.91
CA SER A 106 -3.97 -22.16 -14.94
C SER A 106 -4.51 -21.53 -16.24
N THR A 107 -5.17 -20.37 -16.19
CA THR A 107 -5.93 -19.78 -17.29
C THR A 107 -5.70 -18.29 -17.50
N SER A 108 -5.03 -17.53 -16.61
CA SER A 108 -4.70 -16.12 -16.91
C SER A 108 -3.81 -15.96 -18.14
N PHE A 109 -3.07 -17.01 -18.54
CA PHE A 109 -2.28 -17.03 -19.78
C PHE A 109 -2.43 -18.31 -20.60
N SER A 110 -3.39 -19.18 -20.28
CA SER A 110 -3.56 -20.42 -21.03
C SER A 110 -4.71 -20.27 -22.02
N CYS A 111 -4.36 -20.22 -23.31
CA CYS A 111 -5.28 -20.50 -24.38
C CYS A 111 -5.69 -21.99 -24.30
N SER A 112 -6.72 -22.33 -23.51
CA SER A 112 -7.34 -23.65 -23.60
C SER A 112 -8.16 -23.74 -24.88
N ASN A 113 -7.66 -24.56 -25.80
CA ASN A 113 -8.32 -24.93 -27.05
C ASN A 113 -9.54 -25.80 -26.70
N ASN A 114 -10.75 -25.27 -26.90
CA ASN A 114 -11.98 -26.05 -26.77
C ASN A 114 -12.20 -26.76 -28.12
N THR A 115 -11.83 -28.03 -28.21
CA THR A 115 -12.37 -28.96 -29.22
C THR A 115 -13.75 -29.41 -28.83
#